data_AF-A0A2S9G4F5-F1
#
_entry.id   AF-A0A2S9G4F5-F1
#
_cell.length_a   1.000
_cell.length_b   1.000
_cell.length_c   1.000
_cell.angle_alpha   90.00
_cell.angle_beta   90.00
_cell.angle_gamma   90.00
#
_symmetry.space_group_name_H-M   'P 1'
#
loop_
_entity.id
_entity.type
_entity.pdbx_description
1 polymer ?
#
loop_
_entity_poly.entity_id
_entity_poly.type
_entity_poly.pdbx_seq_one_letter_code
_entity_poly.pdbx_strand_id
1 'polypeptide(L)'
;LWPAAAVAAGDGVDVLAPDLPLYGDTVEPDPSRVRYDDWVDLLCDLVRAERAADPRPLVLFGASMGGMLAYEVAARTGFGGLER
;
A
#
# COMPACT_ATOMS: atom_id res chain seq x y z
N LEU A 1 -0.23 6.60 12.38
CA LEU A 1 0.33 5.38 11.74
C LEU A 1 1.82 5.21 12.04
N TRP A 2 2.62 6.29 11.97
CA TRP A 2 4.07 6.25 12.20
C TRP A 2 4.54 5.51 13.47
N PRO A 3 3.88 5.64 14.65
CA PRO A 3 4.29 4.85 15.82
C PRO A 3 4.11 3.33 15.64
N ALA A 4 3.11 2.89 14.88
CA ALA A 4 2.89 1.47 14.61
C ALA A 4 3.91 0.91 13.59
N ALA A 5 4.25 1.71 12.57
CA ALA A 5 5.32 1.39 11.62
C ALA A 5 6.69 1.27 12.32
N ALA A 6 6.99 2.20 13.25
CA ALA A 6 8.23 2.19 14.02
C ALA A 6 8.34 1.00 14.97
N VAL A 7 7.23 0.51 15.52
CA VAL A 7 7.21 -0.71 16.36
C VAL A 7 7.50 -1.95 15.52
N ALA A 8 6.94 -2.06 14.31
CA ALA A 8 7.19 -3.22 13.43
C ALA A 8 8.65 -3.29 12.93
N ALA A 9 9.27 -2.14 12.66
CA ALA A 9 10.64 -2.07 12.14
C ALA A 9 11.71 -2.66 13.09
N GLY A 10 11.41 -2.80 14.39
CA GLY A 10 12.33 -3.36 15.38
C GLY A 10 12.51 -4.88 15.33
N ASP A 11 11.58 -5.60 14.69
CA ASP A 11 11.47 -7.07 14.79
C ASP A 11 11.89 -7.81 13.50
N GLY A 12 12.73 -7.19 12.67
CA GLY A 12 13.19 -7.77 11.39
C GLY A 12 12.16 -7.68 10.26
N VAL A 13 11.23 -6.73 10.37
CA VAL A 13 10.24 -6.41 9.33
C VAL A 13 10.69 -5.17 8.58
N ASP A 14 10.78 -5.26 7.25
CA ASP A 14 10.97 -4.08 6.41
C ASP A 14 9.63 -3.37 6.23
N VAL A 15 9.62 -2.06 6.47
CA VAL A 15 8.40 -1.25 6.44
C VAL A 15 8.49 -0.23 5.32
N LEU A 16 7.48 -0.24 4.45
CA LEU A 16 7.31 0.73 3.37
C LEU A 16 5.98 1.47 3.55
N ALA A 17 6.02 2.80 3.43
CA ALA A 17 4.85 3.67 3.56
C ALA A 17 4.90 4.75 2.45
N PRO A 18 4.22 4.55 1.32
CA PRO A 18 4.28 5.47 0.19
C PRO A 18 3.37 6.67 0.41
N ASP A 19 3.81 7.84 -0.06
CA ASP A 19 2.96 9.02 -0.18
C ASP A 19 2.07 8.90 -1.41
N LEU A 20 0.74 8.92 -1.22
CA LEU A 20 -0.21 8.89 -2.32
C LEU A 20 -0.25 10.26 -3.04
N PRO A 21 -0.67 10.32 -4.32
CA PRO A 21 -0.96 11.58 -4.99
C PRO A 21 -1.81 12.50 -4.11
N LEU A 22 -1.41 13.77 -4.01
CA LEU A 22 -1.95 14.82 -3.11
C LEU A 22 -1.49 14.76 -1.65
N TYR A 23 -0.59 13.86 -1.27
CA TYR A 23 -0.08 13.73 0.10
C TYR A 23 1.45 13.71 0.14
N GLY A 24 2.00 14.13 1.28
CA GLY A 24 3.43 14.10 1.60
C GLY A 24 4.28 14.77 0.54
N ASP A 25 5.32 14.08 0.08
CA ASP A 25 6.28 14.59 -0.91
C ASP A 25 5.91 14.22 -2.37
N THR A 26 4.78 13.53 -2.58
CA THR A 26 4.32 13.17 -3.93
C THR A 26 3.74 14.38 -4.66
N VAL A 27 4.43 14.82 -5.73
CA VAL A 27 4.02 15.95 -6.58
C VAL A 27 3.25 15.45 -7.80
N GLU A 28 2.01 15.91 -7.95
CA GLU A 28 1.14 15.63 -9.09
C GLU A 28 0.95 16.90 -9.95
N PRO A 29 1.30 16.90 -11.25
CA PRO A 29 1.15 18.07 -12.12
C PRO A 29 -0.30 18.50 -12.39
N ASP A 30 -1.29 17.60 -12.30
CA ASP A 30 -2.71 17.95 -12.35
C ASP A 30 -3.49 17.42 -11.13
N PRO A 31 -3.37 18.11 -9.97
CA PRO A 31 -4.00 17.67 -8.71
C PRO A 31 -5.52 17.51 -8.83
N SER A 32 -6.15 18.27 -9.73
CA SER A 32 -7.61 18.27 -9.90
C SER A 32 -8.14 16.99 -10.54
N ARG A 33 -7.27 16.22 -11.18
CA ARG A 33 -7.63 14.98 -11.87
C ARG A 33 -7.52 13.73 -11.01
N VAL A 34 -6.79 13.79 -9.89
CA VAL A 34 -6.61 12.64 -9.01
C VAL A 34 -7.96 12.15 -8.49
N ARG A 35 -8.21 10.86 -8.66
CA ARG A 35 -9.36 10.12 -8.14
C ARG A 35 -8.88 9.03 -7.21
N TYR A 36 -9.82 8.52 -6.42
CA TYR A 36 -9.58 7.39 -5.52
C TYR A 36 -9.05 6.16 -6.27
N ASP A 37 -9.56 5.89 -7.48
CA ASP A 37 -9.11 4.77 -8.30
C ASP A 37 -7.62 4.88 -8.67
N ASP A 38 -7.09 6.09 -8.87
CA ASP A 38 -5.67 6.29 -9.13
C ASP A 38 -4.82 5.82 -7.93
N TRP A 39 -5.30 6.01 -6.70
CA TRP A 39 -4.63 5.50 -5.50
C TRP A 39 -4.69 3.98 -5.41
N VAL A 40 -5.84 3.38 -5.76
CA VAL A 40 -6.01 1.92 -5.74
C VAL A 40 -5.09 1.27 -6.77
N ASP A 41 -5.05 1.80 -7.98
CA ASP A 41 -4.26 1.24 -9.07
C ASP A 41 -2.75 1.36 -8.76
N LEU A 42 -2.30 2.52 -8.27
CA LEU A 42 -0.92 2.71 -7.82
C LEU A 42 -0.51 1.69 -6.75
N LEU A 43 -1.36 1.49 -5.74
CA LEU A 43 -1.06 0.54 -4.66
C LEU A 43 -1.11 -0.91 -5.14
N CYS A 44 -2.00 -1.25 -6.09
CA CYS A 44 -2.00 -2.58 -6.69
C CYS A 44 -0.69 -2.85 -7.44
N ASP A 45 -0.20 -1.88 -8.20
CA ASP A 45 1.06 -2.00 -8.93
C ASP A 45 2.26 -2.11 -8.00
N LEU A 46 2.28 -1.32 -6.92
CA LEU A 46 3.29 -1.44 -5.87
C LEU A 46 3.29 -2.83 -5.24
N VAL A 47 2.12 -3.36 -4.84
CA VAL A 47 2.02 -4.70 -4.24
C VAL A 47 2.51 -5.80 -5.19
N ARG A 48 2.19 -5.70 -6.48
CA ARG A 48 2.69 -6.64 -7.49
C ARG A 48 4.20 -6.56 -7.65
N ALA A 49 4.76 -5.34 -7.68
CA ALA A 49 6.19 -5.12 -7.79
C ALA A 49 6.94 -5.69 -6.58
N GLU A 50 6.49 -5.38 -5.35
CA GLU A 50 7.10 -5.88 -4.12
C GLU A 50 7.07 -7.42 -4.05
N ARG A 51 5.92 -8.05 -4.39
CA ARG A 51 5.81 -9.51 -4.43
C ARG A 51 6.70 -10.17 -5.48
N ALA A 52 6.94 -9.49 -6.60
CA ALA A 52 7.82 -10.01 -7.65
C ALA A 52 9.30 -9.88 -7.26
N ALA A 53 9.65 -8.82 -6.51
CA ALA A 53 11.02 -8.54 -6.09
C ALA A 53 11.45 -9.36 -4.86
N ASP A 54 10.53 -9.67 -3.95
CA ASP A 54 10.83 -10.33 -2.68
C ASP A 54 9.80 -11.44 -2.35
N PRO A 55 10.22 -12.70 -2.13
CA PRO A 55 9.33 -13.79 -1.78
C PRO A 55 8.84 -13.78 -0.32
N ARG A 56 9.33 -12.87 0.54
CA ARG A 56 8.89 -12.78 1.94
C ARG A 56 7.40 -12.41 2.03
N PRO A 57 6.70 -12.83 3.10
CA PRO A 57 5.31 -12.46 3.30
C PRO A 57 5.14 -10.94 3.37
N LEU A 58 4.25 -10.40 2.55
CA LEU A 58 3.86 -8.99 2.60
C LEU A 58 2.60 -8.84 3.47
N VAL A 59 2.52 -7.75 4.24
CA VAL A 59 1.35 -7.39 5.05
C VAL A 59 0.87 -6.00 4.64
N LEU A 60 -0.41 -5.87 4.29
CA LEU A 60 -1.05 -4.57 4.03
C LEU A 60 -1.70 -4.07 5.32
N PHE A 61 -1.35 -2.87 5.73
CA PHE A 61 -1.86 -2.27 6.96
C PHE A 61 -2.23 -0.80 6.73
N GLY A 62 -3.41 -0.40 7.19
CA GLY A 62 -3.88 0.97 7.06
C GLY A 62 -4.96 1.32 8.07
N ALA A 63 -5.12 2.62 8.33
CA ALA A 63 -6.13 3.16 9.23
C ALA A 63 -7.05 4.13 8.47
N SER A 64 -8.33 4.20 8.85
CA SER A 64 -9.35 5.02 8.17
C SER A 64 -9.39 4.68 6.67
N MET A 65 -9.24 5.67 5.78
CA MET A 65 -9.16 5.47 4.34
C MET A 65 -8.03 4.53 3.91
N GLY A 66 -6.90 4.53 4.64
CA GLY A 66 -5.82 3.57 4.39
C GLY A 66 -6.24 2.12 4.64
N GLY A 67 -7.20 1.87 5.55
CA GLY A 67 -7.75 0.54 5.79
C GLY A 67 -8.65 0.08 4.64
N MET A 68 -9.45 1.01 4.07
CA MET A 68 -10.26 0.74 2.87
C MET A 68 -9.38 0.42 1.67
N LEU A 69 -8.33 1.22 1.44
CA LEU A 69 -7.33 0.96 0.40
C LEU A 69 -6.64 -0.39 0.61
N ALA A 70 -6.20 -0.71 1.84
CA ALA A 70 -5.55 -1.99 2.13
C ALA A 70 -6.46 -3.19 1.82
N TYR A 71 -7.74 -3.11 2.20
CA TYR A 71 -8.73 -4.16 1.90
C TYR A 71 -8.96 -4.32 0.39
N GLU A 72 -9.16 -3.21 -0.32
CA GLU A 72 -9.49 -3.24 -1.74
C GLU A 72 -8.31 -3.68 -2.61
N VAL A 73 -7.12 -3.17 -2.33
CA VAL A 73 -5.87 -3.59 -2.98
C VAL A 73 -5.62 -5.07 -2.72
N ALA A 74 -5.88 -5.54 -1.48
CA ALA A 74 -5.77 -6.95 -1.15
C ALA A 74 -6.67 -7.80 -2.06
N ALA A 75 -7.96 -7.44 -2.16
CA ALA A 75 -8.92 -8.14 -2.99
C ALA A 75 -8.54 -8.14 -4.49
N ARG A 76 -8.06 -7.01 -5.03
CA ARG A 76 -7.72 -6.85 -6.46
C ARG A 76 -6.39 -7.52 -6.86
N THR A 77 -5.49 -7.76 -5.92
CA THR A 77 -4.17 -8.37 -6.18
C THR A 77 -4.09 -9.85 -5.80
N GLY A 78 -5.19 -10.44 -5.31
CA GLY A 78 -5.18 -11.82 -4.81
C GLY A 78 -4.44 -11.95 -3.47
N PHE A 79 -4.36 -10.87 -2.70
CA PHE A 79 -3.81 -10.86 -1.36
C PHE A 79 -4.82 -11.48 -0.39
N GLY A 80 -4.51 -12.68 0.13
CA GLY A 80 -5.34 -13.37 1.13
C GLY A 80 -6.21 -14.52 0.59
N GLY A 81 -6.05 -14.92 -0.68
CA GLY A 81 -6.66 -16.14 -1.19
C GLY A 81 -5.77 -17.35 -0.94
N LEU A 82 -6.26 -18.33 -0.17
CA LEU A 82 -5.86 -19.72 -0.39
C LEU A 82 -6.03 -20.01 -1.89
N GLU A 83 -5.01 -20.60 -2.50
CA GLU A 83 -5.03 -21.04 -3.89
C GLU A 83 -6.34 -21.77 -4.20
N ARG A 84 -7.02 -21.36 -5.27
CA ARG A 84 -8.04 -22.18 -5.92
C ARG A 84 -7.51 -22.60 -7.28
#